data_AF-A0A0D0A4B9-F1
#
_entry.id   AF-A0A0D0A4B9-F1
#
_cell.length_a   1.000
_cell.length_b   1.000
_cell.length_c   1.000
_cell.angle_alpha   90.00
_cell.angle_beta   90.00
_cell.angle_gamma   90.00
#
_symmetry.space_group_name_H-M   'P 1'
#
loop_
_entity.id
_entity.type
_entity.pdbx_description
1 polymer ?
#
loop_
_entity_poly.entity_id
_entity_poly.type
_entity_poly.pdbx_seq_one_letter_code
_entity_poly.pdbx_strand_id
1 'polypeptide(L)' 'MFEQPETTPARLRIWQQNLNNSRAAQESILNGPTARKWDILALQEACKD' A
#
# COMPACT_ATOMS: atom_id res chain seq x y z
N MET A 1 -12.98 26.26 -28.92
CA MET A 1 -12.45 24.99 -28.38
C MET A 1 -11.55 25.35 -27.23
N PHE A 2 -11.90 24.96 -25.99
CA PHE A 2 -10.99 25.00 -24.86
C PHE A 2 -10.35 23.62 -24.79
N GLU A 3 -9.06 23.52 -25.12
CA GLU A 3 -8.28 22.34 -24.80
C GLU A 3 -8.04 22.36 -23.28
N GLN A 4 -8.72 21.49 -22.55
CA GLN A 4 -8.37 21.26 -21.15
C GLN A 4 -7.06 20.46 -21.14
N PRO A 5 -6.04 20.86 -20.37
CA PRO A 5 -4.84 20.04 -20.23
C PRO A 5 -5.26 18.69 -19.67
N GLU A 6 -4.89 17.61 -20.37
CA GLU A 6 -5.07 16.23 -19.94
C GLU A 6 -4.31 16.01 -18.63
N THR A 7 -4.93 16.36 -17.50
CA THR A 7 -4.39 16.02 -16.19
C THR A 7 -4.51 14.51 -16.06
N THR A 8 -3.38 13.82 -16.12
CA THR A 8 -3.36 12.39 -15.77
C THR A 8 -4.04 12.25 -14.40
N PRO A 9 -5.09 11.43 -14.27
CA PRO A 9 -5.80 11.32 -13.01
C PRO A 9 -4.82 10.82 -11.96
N ALA A 10 -4.63 11.60 -10.89
CA ALA A 10 -3.80 11.20 -9.77
C ALA A 10 -4.39 9.91 -9.18
N ARG A 11 -3.64 8.81 -9.28
CA ARG A 11 -4.09 7.49 -8.80
C ARG A 11 -3.50 7.20 -7.43
N LEU A 12 -4.35 7.16 -6.42
CA LEU A 12 -3.99 6.65 -5.09
C LEU A 12 -4.08 5.12 -5.07
N ARG A 13 -3.00 4.44 -4.69
CA ARG A 13 -2.94 2.98 -4.57
C ARG A 13 -2.96 2.59 -3.10
N ILE A 14 -3.98 1.83 -2.70
CA ILE A 14 -4.15 1.32 -1.33
C ILE A 14 -4.05 -0.21 -1.33
N TRP A 15 -3.14 -0.75 -0.51
CA TRP A 15 -3.07 -2.18 -0.22
C TRP A 15 -3.68 -2.44 1.15
N GLN A 16 -4.49 -3.47 1.28
CA GLN A 16 -5.07 -3.89 2.56
C GLN A 16 -4.85 -5.38 2.76
N GLN A 17 -4.38 -5.78 3.94
CA GLN A 17 -4.12 -7.18 4.25
C GLN A 17 -4.20 -7.45 5.76
N ASN A 18 -4.86 -8.56 6.11
CA ASN A 18 -4.78 -9.15 7.44
C ASN A 18 -3.53 -10.04 7.55
N LEU A 19 -2.70 -9.80 8.56
CA LEU A 19 -1.44 -10.50 8.78
C LEU A 19 -1.56 -11.71 9.71
N ASN A 20 -2.72 -11.91 10.35
CA ASN A 20 -2.98 -13.01 11.28
C ASN A 20 -1.85 -13.17 12.32
N ASN A 21 -1.39 -12.04 12.88
CA ASN A 21 -0.31 -11.93 13.86
C ASN A 21 1.07 -12.46 13.39
N SER A 22 1.27 -12.63 12.08
CA SER A 22 2.51 -13.17 11.51
C SER A 22 3.60 -12.11 11.38
N ARG A 23 4.65 -12.23 12.21
CA ARG A 23 5.85 -11.38 12.12
C ARG A 23 6.54 -11.49 10.76
N ALA A 24 6.69 -12.70 10.24
CA ALA A 24 7.33 -12.94 8.95
C ALA A 24 6.55 -12.27 7.80
N ALA A 25 5.21 -12.30 7.82
CA ALA A 25 4.40 -11.61 6.82
C ALA A 25 4.57 -10.09 6.93
N GLN A 26 4.57 -9.54 8.14
CA GLN A 26 4.78 -8.12 8.39
C GLN A 26 6.13 -7.64 7.87
N GLU A 27 7.22 -8.33 8.22
CA GLU A 27 8.57 -7.99 7.77
C GLU A 27 8.69 -8.09 6.24
N SER A 28 8.11 -9.13 5.63
CA SER A 28 8.10 -9.31 4.18
C SER A 28 7.39 -8.15 3.45
N ILE A 29 6.29 -7.64 4.00
CA ILE A 29 5.53 -6.52 3.40
C ILE A 29 6.27 -5.20 3.59
N LEU A 30 6.73 -4.91 4.81
CA LEU A 30 7.34 -3.62 5.17
C LEU A 30 8.73 -3.45 4.56
N ASN A 31 9.51 -4.52 4.48
CA ASN A 31 10.85 -4.49 3.91
C ASN A 31 10.88 -4.86 2.41
N GLY A 32 9.74 -5.31 1.88
CA GLY A 32 9.61 -5.79 0.51
C GLY A 32 9.22 -4.72 -0.51
N PRO A 33 9.06 -5.14 -1.78
CA PRO A 33 8.65 -4.25 -2.85
C PRO A 33 7.21 -3.73 -2.69
N THR A 34 6.39 -4.37 -1.87
CA THR A 34 5.01 -3.94 -1.59
C THR A 34 4.99 -2.55 -0.97
N ALA A 35 5.78 -2.28 0.07
CA ALA A 35 5.85 -0.96 0.70
C ALA A 35 6.28 0.17 -0.25
N ARG A 36 7.00 -0.14 -1.34
CA ARG A 36 7.44 0.85 -2.35
C ARG A 36 6.43 1.06 -3.48
N LYS A 37 5.54 0.10 -3.71
CA LYS A 37 4.59 0.11 -4.84
C LYS A 37 3.23 0.71 -4.50
N TRP A 38 2.93 0.84 -3.21
CA TRP A 38 1.64 1.29 -2.71
C TRP A 38 1.84 2.59 -1.94
N ASP A 39 0.87 3.50 -2.07
CA ASP A 39 0.93 4.80 -1.43
C ASP A 39 0.42 4.71 0.02
N ILE A 40 -0.51 3.77 0.29
CA ILE A 40 -1.02 3.45 1.63
C ILE A 40 -1.03 1.92 1.81
N LEU A 41 -0.58 1.46 2.98
CA LEU A 41 -0.73 0.08 3.46
C LEU A 41 -1.65 0.06 4.68
N ALA A 42 -2.74 -0.71 4.62
CA ALA A 42 -3.68 -0.91 5.73
C ALA A 42 -3.57 -2.36 6.24
N LEU A 43 -2.79 -2.57 7.31
CA LEU A 43 -2.50 -3.90 7.85
C LEU A 43 -3.38 -4.19 9.09
N GLN A 44 -4.08 -5.32 9.11
CA GLN A 44 -4.85 -5.81 10.26
C GLN A 44 -4.11 -6.94 10.97
N GLU A 45 -4.33 -7.10 12.28
CA GLU A 45 -3.69 -8.13 13.10
C GLU A 45 -2.16 -8.17 12.93
N ALA A 46 -1.53 -6.99 12.92
CA ALA A 46 -0.09 -6.86 12.92
C ALA A 46 0.55 -7.55 14.14
N CYS A 47 1.74 -8.14 13.94
CA CYS A 47 2.51 -8.72 15.02
C CYS A 47 2.89 -7.63 16.02
N LYS A 48 2.55 -7.84 17.29
CA LYS A 48 2.95 -6.96 18.39
C LYS A 48 4.34 -7.38 18.89
N ASP A 49 5.14 -6.39 19.27
CA ASP A 49 6.42 -6.60 19.94
C ASP A 49 6.23 -7.13 21.37
#